data_AF-A0AAD1CK60-F1
#
_entry.id   AF-A0AAD1CK60-F1
#
_cell.length_a   1.000
_cell.length_b   1.000
_cell.length_c   1.000
_cell.angle_alpha   90.00
_cell.angle_beta   90.00
_cell.angle_gamma   90.00
#
_symmetry.space_group_name_H-M   'P 1'
#
loop_
_entity.id
_entity.type
_entity.pdbx_description
1 polymer ?
#
loop_
_entity_poly.entity_id
_entity_poly.type
_entity_poly.pdbx_seq_one_letter_code
_entity_poly.pdbx_strand_id
1 'polypeptide(L)'
;MLIRNITNSLSVMDGINNNDSIKYLLERWKLNCSSSEALDCDVFLSEIEASNETGVLSLQYLSNLSSIPYIPEKITKLEIMFCDNLEEIPQLPDTIKNITISDCPKLNISRFPKDIESISIDMSNYSGWNKSLPDIPSGLISFSAKNGSYLPQLPSNLSSLSLIDFVTIPPLDLPCNLQKIEIHNSQLLPLINSLPLGLKELELGNVLLDEKISIDDYLPENLERLSLIICENIILPKKLPSNLQYILLSSMKEIKWDIKPENIPKGLDITTDLVKISHELLKREDIKFSGKSTGEASLFTEGDVVYGLTEERVRITSLLKSIYDITNKDIIIQNSLTNAVWNPRVKDKYNSDEFIRHSLNDYSRGEDFKKFLTNHKNYNVTDERFFDLSKEDLWMKTSKAGLEFQTKIRHRNVIFTLDTLFNSIDEIAGKEGKHGDAITAHELRWIYRHRNNEDVKENVKFFLHGEAISHEDVFSLPAWERYNPKNSHE
;
A
#
# COMPACT_ATOMS: atom_id res chain seq x y z
N MET A 1 -6.11 -15.68 -42.78
CA MET A 1 -6.20 -16.68 -43.90
C MET A 1 -5.10 -17.75 -43.83
N LEU A 2 -3.87 -17.45 -43.38
CA LEU A 2 -2.79 -18.44 -43.26
C LEU A 2 -3.03 -19.49 -42.14
N ILE A 3 -3.52 -19.09 -40.96
CA ILE A 3 -3.75 -20.02 -39.83
C ILE A 3 -4.85 -21.05 -40.15
N ARG A 4 -5.93 -20.62 -40.81
CA ARG A 4 -7.03 -21.52 -41.27
C ARG A 4 -6.54 -22.65 -42.19
N ASN A 5 -5.47 -22.42 -42.94
CA ASN A 5 -4.87 -23.44 -43.80
C ASN A 5 -3.93 -24.40 -43.04
N ILE A 6 -3.36 -23.98 -41.90
CA ILE A 6 -2.48 -24.81 -41.07
C ILE A 6 -3.31 -25.76 -40.20
N THR A 7 -4.40 -25.28 -39.59
CA THR A 7 -5.30 -26.13 -38.77
C THR A 7 -6.02 -27.21 -39.59
N ASN A 8 -6.41 -26.93 -40.84
CA ASN A 8 -7.01 -27.95 -41.71
C ASN A 8 -6.03 -29.08 -42.09
N SER A 9 -4.72 -28.84 -42.05
CA SER A 9 -3.70 -29.85 -42.39
C SER A 9 -3.45 -30.89 -41.28
N LEU A 10 -3.87 -30.60 -40.04
CA LEU A 10 -3.70 -31.51 -38.89
C LEU A 10 -4.77 -32.60 -38.80
N SER A 11 -5.87 -32.49 -39.57
CA SER A 11 -6.93 -33.51 -39.63
C SER A 11 -6.53 -34.78 -40.41
N VAL A 12 -5.30 -34.86 -40.93
CA VAL A 12 -4.84 -35.94 -41.84
C VAL A 12 -3.63 -36.72 -41.28
N MET A 13 -3.22 -36.53 -40.02
CA MET A 13 -2.06 -37.24 -39.45
C MET A 13 -2.40 -38.03 -38.18
N ASP A 14 -3.20 -39.08 -38.34
CA ASP A 14 -3.29 -40.17 -37.37
C ASP A 14 -1.97 -40.98 -37.36
N GLY A 15 -1.08 -40.69 -36.41
CA GLY A 15 0.09 -41.55 -36.15
C GLY A 15 1.35 -40.90 -35.58
N ILE A 16 1.38 -39.59 -35.32
CA ILE A 16 2.56 -38.91 -34.75
C ILE A 16 2.27 -38.56 -33.28
N ASN A 17 3.24 -38.83 -32.40
CA ASN A 17 3.20 -38.47 -30.99
C ASN A 17 2.85 -36.97 -30.85
N ASN A 18 1.82 -36.63 -30.05
CA ASN A 18 1.20 -35.29 -30.04
C ASN A 18 2.23 -34.15 -29.85
N ASN A 19 3.28 -34.40 -29.07
CA ASN A 19 4.36 -33.44 -28.82
C ASN A 19 5.22 -33.14 -30.07
N ASP A 20 5.51 -34.15 -30.91
CA ASP A 20 6.32 -33.96 -32.13
C ASP A 20 5.53 -33.15 -33.17
N SER A 21 4.22 -33.35 -33.24
CA SER A 21 3.31 -32.56 -34.08
C SER A 21 3.24 -31.09 -33.65
N ILE A 22 3.16 -30.82 -32.35
CA ILE A 22 3.14 -29.44 -31.80
C ILE A 22 4.48 -28.74 -32.05
N LYS A 23 5.61 -29.42 -31.80
CA LYS A 23 6.93 -28.86 -32.06
C LYS A 23 7.10 -28.48 -33.54
N TYR A 24 6.68 -29.36 -34.44
CA TYR A 24 6.69 -29.09 -35.88
C TYR A 24 5.82 -27.88 -36.27
N LEU A 25 4.61 -27.76 -35.68
CA LEU A 25 3.72 -26.60 -35.89
C LEU A 25 4.41 -25.29 -35.49
N LEU A 26 5.03 -25.25 -34.30
CA LEU A 26 5.69 -24.06 -33.76
C LEU A 26 6.92 -23.65 -34.60
N GLU A 27 7.75 -24.62 -35.00
CA GLU A 27 8.90 -24.37 -35.89
C GLU A 27 8.46 -23.81 -37.24
N ARG A 28 7.39 -24.37 -37.82
CA ARG A 28 6.85 -23.91 -39.10
C ARG A 28 6.20 -22.53 -38.99
N TRP A 29 5.52 -22.24 -37.88
CA TRP A 29 4.96 -20.92 -37.64
C TRP A 29 6.07 -19.86 -37.52
N LYS A 30 7.13 -20.15 -36.77
CA LYS A 30 8.30 -19.27 -36.63
C LYS A 30 8.93 -18.90 -37.96
N LEU A 31 9.07 -19.86 -38.88
CA LEU A 31 9.62 -19.63 -40.22
C LEU A 31 8.75 -18.71 -41.09
N ASN A 32 7.47 -18.59 -40.78
CA ASN A 32 6.53 -17.71 -41.50
C ASN A 32 6.40 -16.32 -40.84
N CYS A 33 7.04 -16.08 -39.71
CA CYS A 33 7.04 -14.76 -39.08
C CYS A 33 7.73 -13.74 -39.99
N SER A 34 7.13 -12.56 -40.12
CA SER A 34 7.76 -11.45 -40.83
C SER A 34 9.01 -10.97 -40.10
N SER A 35 9.88 -10.22 -40.78
CA SER A 35 11.07 -9.65 -40.13
C SER A 35 10.72 -8.71 -38.97
N SER A 36 9.54 -8.08 -39.00
CA SER A 36 9.02 -7.25 -37.90
C SER A 36 8.50 -8.05 -36.71
N GLU A 37 8.07 -9.30 -36.92
CA GLU A 37 7.53 -10.17 -35.87
C GLU A 37 8.59 -11.09 -35.24
N ALA A 38 9.79 -11.17 -35.82
CA ALA A 38 10.79 -12.17 -35.45
C ALA A 38 11.13 -12.21 -33.95
N LEU A 39 11.31 -11.04 -33.33
CA LEU A 39 11.59 -10.95 -31.89
C LEU A 39 10.40 -11.46 -31.06
N ASP A 40 9.19 -11.01 -31.39
CA ASP A 40 7.99 -11.42 -30.67
C ASP A 40 7.71 -12.92 -30.84
N CYS A 41 8.03 -13.50 -32.01
CA CYS A 41 7.96 -14.95 -32.23
C CYS A 41 8.95 -15.72 -31.34
N ASP A 42 10.17 -15.21 -31.16
CA ASP A 42 11.16 -15.81 -30.24
C ASP A 42 10.70 -15.75 -28.78
N VAL A 43 10.15 -14.61 -28.36
CA VAL A 43 9.59 -14.43 -27.02
C VAL A 43 8.41 -15.37 -26.81
N PHE A 44 7.47 -15.44 -27.75
CA PHE A 44 6.33 -16.34 -27.68
C PHE A 44 6.75 -17.80 -27.48
N LEU A 45 7.73 -18.28 -28.24
CA LEU A 45 8.22 -19.66 -28.09
C LEU A 45 8.86 -19.92 -26.73
N SER A 46 9.61 -18.94 -26.21
CA SER A 46 10.20 -19.00 -24.87
C SER A 46 9.11 -19.09 -23.79
N GLU A 47 8.03 -18.33 -23.94
CA GLU A 47 6.88 -18.37 -23.03
C GLU A 47 6.10 -19.69 -23.12
N ILE A 48 5.99 -20.30 -24.31
CA ILE A 48 5.43 -21.64 -24.46
C ILE A 48 6.26 -22.67 -23.69
N GLU A 49 7.59 -22.62 -23.81
CA GLU A 49 8.49 -23.52 -23.06
C GLU A 49 8.33 -23.32 -21.54
N ALA A 50 8.38 -22.08 -21.07
CA ALA A 50 8.22 -21.73 -19.66
C ALA A 50 6.85 -22.16 -19.10
N SER A 51 5.78 -21.99 -19.87
CA SER A 51 4.42 -22.34 -19.45
C SER A 51 4.20 -23.82 -19.18
N ASN A 52 5.00 -24.71 -19.78
CA ASN A 52 4.94 -26.14 -19.50
C ASN A 52 5.41 -26.48 -18.08
N GLU A 53 6.29 -25.66 -17.50
CA GLU A 53 6.79 -25.81 -16.14
C GLU A 53 5.94 -25.05 -15.13
N THR A 54 5.52 -23.84 -15.47
CA THR A 54 4.80 -22.94 -14.54
C THR A 54 3.29 -23.16 -14.52
N GLY A 55 2.72 -23.72 -15.60
CA GLY A 55 1.28 -23.77 -15.82
C GLY A 55 0.68 -22.39 -16.15
N VAL A 56 1.50 -21.39 -16.46
CA VAL A 56 1.10 -20.02 -16.79
C VAL A 56 1.68 -19.64 -18.15
N LEU A 57 0.82 -19.25 -19.08
CA LEU A 57 1.26 -18.62 -20.33
C LEU A 57 1.12 -17.09 -20.19
N SER A 58 2.23 -16.37 -20.25
CA SER A 58 2.27 -14.91 -20.11
C SER A 58 2.80 -14.26 -21.38
N LEU A 59 1.90 -13.68 -22.18
CA LEU A 59 2.24 -12.99 -23.41
C LEU A 59 2.20 -11.48 -23.16
N GLN A 60 3.37 -10.85 -23.05
CA GLN A 60 3.47 -9.42 -22.75
C GLN A 60 4.28 -8.70 -23.81
N TYR A 61 3.80 -7.53 -24.25
CA TYR A 61 4.50 -6.65 -25.20
C TYR A 61 4.83 -7.31 -26.54
N LEU A 62 4.00 -8.26 -26.99
CA LEU A 62 4.12 -8.87 -28.32
C LEU A 62 3.40 -8.02 -29.36
N SER A 63 3.78 -6.74 -29.44
CA SER A 63 3.02 -5.71 -30.14
C SER A 63 3.02 -5.87 -31.66
N ASN A 64 3.92 -6.67 -32.25
CA ASN A 64 3.97 -6.91 -33.68
C ASN A 64 3.18 -8.16 -34.12
N LEU A 65 2.95 -9.12 -33.22
CA LEU A 65 2.22 -10.35 -33.58
C LEU A 65 0.76 -10.05 -33.90
N SER A 66 0.34 -10.48 -35.08
CA SER A 66 -1.08 -10.46 -35.48
C SER A 66 -1.86 -11.67 -34.98
N SER A 67 -1.18 -12.80 -34.74
CA SER A 67 -1.82 -14.06 -34.36
C SER A 67 -0.83 -15.03 -33.73
N ILE A 68 -1.32 -15.96 -32.91
CA ILE A 68 -0.52 -17.06 -32.34
C ILE A 68 -1.09 -18.42 -32.76
N PRO A 69 -0.26 -19.47 -32.91
CA PRO A 69 -0.69 -20.74 -33.50
C PRO A 69 -1.18 -21.76 -32.48
N TYR A 70 -0.83 -21.59 -31.19
CA TYR A 70 -0.99 -22.62 -30.18
C TYR A 70 -1.09 -22.03 -28.77
N ILE A 71 -1.89 -22.68 -27.91
CA ILE A 71 -1.95 -22.45 -26.46
C ILE A 71 -1.80 -23.82 -25.79
N PRO A 72 -0.90 -24.00 -24.80
CA PRO A 72 -0.66 -25.31 -24.23
C PRO A 72 -1.83 -25.83 -23.38
N GLU A 73 -2.25 -27.07 -23.61
CA GLU A 73 -3.42 -27.69 -22.98
C GLU A 73 -3.31 -27.86 -21.45
N LYS A 74 -2.11 -27.73 -20.87
CA LYS A 74 -1.87 -27.93 -19.43
C LYS A 74 -1.87 -26.65 -18.60
N ILE A 75 -1.98 -25.48 -19.24
CA ILE A 75 -1.94 -24.22 -18.49
C ILE A 75 -3.23 -24.03 -17.70
N THR A 76 -3.11 -23.41 -16.54
CA THR A 76 -4.24 -23.04 -15.68
C THR A 76 -4.47 -21.53 -15.67
N LYS A 77 -3.51 -20.74 -16.18
CA LYS A 77 -3.57 -19.29 -16.23
C LYS A 77 -3.05 -18.77 -17.57
N LEU A 78 -3.78 -17.82 -18.15
CA LEU A 78 -3.42 -17.11 -19.37
C LEU A 78 -3.39 -15.61 -19.09
N GLU A 79 -2.26 -14.97 -19.38
CA GLU A 79 -2.09 -13.52 -19.33
C GLU A 79 -1.70 -13.01 -20.71
N ILE A 80 -2.43 -12.04 -21.24
CA ILE A 80 -2.10 -11.36 -22.50
C ILE A 80 -2.19 -9.85 -22.27
N MET A 81 -1.07 -9.15 -22.36
CA MET A 81 -0.98 -7.73 -22.01
C MET A 81 -0.15 -6.94 -23.03
N PHE A 82 -0.62 -5.75 -23.41
CA PHE A 82 0.11 -4.84 -24.30
C PHE A 82 0.45 -5.45 -25.67
N CYS A 83 -0.43 -6.29 -26.21
CA CYS A 83 -0.29 -6.91 -27.53
C CYS A 83 -1.14 -6.15 -28.57
N ASP A 84 -0.61 -5.03 -29.06
CA ASP A 84 -1.33 -4.04 -29.88
C ASP A 84 -1.94 -4.60 -31.18
N ASN A 85 -1.25 -5.53 -31.82
CA ASN A 85 -1.67 -6.07 -33.12
C ASN A 85 -2.32 -7.45 -33.04
N LEU A 86 -2.38 -8.08 -31.86
CA LEU A 86 -2.87 -9.45 -31.73
C LEU A 86 -4.38 -9.52 -31.99
N GLU A 87 -4.77 -10.21 -33.05
CA GLU A 87 -6.15 -10.32 -33.54
C GLU A 87 -6.73 -11.72 -33.34
N GLU A 88 -5.93 -12.76 -33.62
CA GLU A 88 -6.37 -14.15 -33.60
C GLU A 88 -5.56 -14.98 -32.59
N ILE A 89 -6.27 -15.68 -31.69
CA ILE A 89 -5.70 -16.72 -30.84
C ILE A 89 -6.44 -18.05 -31.06
N PRO A 90 -5.81 -19.20 -30.79
CA PRO A 90 -6.46 -20.51 -30.77
C PRO A 90 -7.59 -20.57 -29.75
N GLN A 91 -8.40 -21.64 -29.83
CA GLN A 91 -9.39 -21.90 -28.79
C GLN A 91 -8.71 -22.07 -27.43
N LEU A 92 -9.34 -21.49 -26.40
CA LEU A 92 -8.86 -21.57 -25.04
C LEU A 92 -9.10 -22.98 -24.49
N PRO A 93 -8.06 -23.67 -23.97
CA PRO A 93 -8.22 -24.94 -23.27
C PRO A 93 -9.16 -24.86 -22.07
N ASP A 94 -9.94 -25.92 -21.84
CA ASP A 94 -10.87 -26.02 -20.69
C ASP A 94 -10.14 -26.13 -19.33
N THR A 95 -8.82 -26.36 -19.34
CA THR A 95 -7.95 -26.39 -18.15
C THR A 95 -7.67 -25.00 -17.56
N ILE A 96 -7.89 -23.94 -18.34
CA ILE A 96 -7.67 -22.56 -17.89
C ILE A 96 -8.71 -22.18 -16.83
N LYS A 97 -8.20 -21.71 -15.68
CA LYS A 97 -8.97 -21.22 -14.53
C LYS A 97 -8.96 -19.70 -14.42
N ASN A 98 -7.91 -19.05 -14.92
CA ASN A 98 -7.71 -17.62 -14.79
C ASN A 98 -7.30 -17.00 -16.12
N ILE A 99 -7.99 -15.94 -16.55
CA ILE A 99 -7.66 -15.18 -17.75
C ILE A 99 -7.48 -13.71 -17.39
N THR A 100 -6.37 -13.12 -17.83
CA THR A 100 -6.16 -11.67 -17.82
C THR A 100 -5.85 -11.22 -19.24
N ILE A 101 -6.68 -10.33 -19.79
CA ILE A 101 -6.45 -9.72 -21.11
C ILE A 101 -6.60 -8.20 -20.97
N SER A 102 -5.52 -7.47 -21.19
CA SER A 102 -5.46 -6.01 -20.99
C SER A 102 -4.69 -5.35 -22.11
N ASP A 103 -5.13 -4.17 -22.55
CA ASP A 103 -4.38 -3.35 -23.53
C ASP A 103 -4.04 -4.14 -24.81
N CYS A 104 -5.02 -4.91 -25.30
CA CYS A 104 -4.93 -5.71 -26.53
C CYS A 104 -6.07 -5.29 -27.48
N PRO A 105 -6.03 -4.08 -28.09
CA PRO A 105 -7.19 -3.40 -28.69
C PRO A 105 -7.86 -4.12 -29.87
N LYS A 106 -7.21 -5.17 -30.40
CA LYS A 106 -7.71 -5.96 -31.52
C LYS A 106 -8.12 -7.38 -31.15
N LEU A 107 -7.80 -7.83 -29.93
CA LEU A 107 -8.04 -9.19 -29.49
C LEU A 107 -9.44 -9.35 -28.91
N ASN A 108 -10.26 -10.19 -29.54
CA ASN A 108 -11.55 -10.60 -29.01
C ASN A 108 -11.53 -12.09 -28.66
N ILE A 109 -12.02 -12.42 -27.47
CA ILE A 109 -12.29 -13.80 -27.08
C ILE A 109 -13.66 -14.19 -27.63
N SER A 110 -13.75 -15.39 -28.23
CA SER A 110 -15.00 -15.91 -28.77
C SER A 110 -15.79 -16.74 -27.77
N ARG A 111 -15.11 -17.39 -26.81
CA ARG A 111 -15.71 -18.23 -25.78
C ARG A 111 -14.77 -18.37 -24.58
N PHE A 112 -15.32 -18.31 -23.38
CA PHE A 112 -14.59 -18.63 -22.16
C PHE A 112 -14.60 -20.15 -21.86
N PRO A 113 -13.53 -20.69 -21.25
CA PRO A 113 -13.47 -22.05 -20.72
C PRO A 113 -14.63 -22.34 -19.76
N LYS A 114 -15.17 -23.56 -19.76
CA LYS A 114 -16.37 -23.87 -18.95
C LYS A 114 -16.14 -23.72 -17.44
N ASP A 115 -14.98 -24.15 -16.97
CA ASP A 115 -14.64 -24.19 -15.55
C ASP A 115 -13.75 -23.01 -15.13
N ILE A 116 -13.84 -21.89 -15.85
CA ILE A 116 -13.14 -20.64 -15.54
C ILE A 116 -13.60 -20.08 -14.18
N GLU A 117 -12.65 -19.62 -13.37
CA GLU A 117 -12.88 -19.13 -12.01
C GLU A 117 -12.69 -17.62 -11.92
N SER A 118 -11.76 -17.06 -12.71
CA SER A 118 -11.47 -15.63 -12.73
C SER A 118 -11.26 -15.09 -14.15
N ILE A 119 -11.90 -13.96 -14.45
CA ILE A 119 -11.72 -13.20 -15.70
C ILE A 119 -11.35 -11.76 -15.33
N SER A 120 -10.29 -11.24 -15.94
CA SER A 120 -9.93 -9.83 -15.97
C SER A 120 -9.82 -9.37 -17.42
N ILE A 121 -10.63 -8.41 -17.84
CA ILE A 121 -10.70 -8.04 -19.26
C ILE A 121 -10.85 -6.53 -19.53
N ASP A 122 -10.23 -6.06 -20.60
CA ASP A 122 -10.54 -4.75 -21.18
C ASP A 122 -11.82 -4.81 -22.02
N MET A 123 -12.84 -4.06 -21.62
CA MET A 123 -14.15 -4.02 -22.25
C MET A 123 -14.22 -3.11 -23.47
N SER A 124 -13.20 -2.28 -23.73
CA SER A 124 -13.16 -1.40 -24.91
C SER A 124 -13.28 -2.17 -26.22
N ASN A 125 -12.72 -3.38 -26.25
CA ASN A 125 -12.81 -4.31 -27.38
C ASN A 125 -14.23 -4.78 -27.68
N TYR A 126 -15.09 -4.81 -26.67
CA TYR A 126 -16.47 -5.27 -26.77
C TYR A 126 -17.47 -4.11 -26.78
N SER A 127 -17.00 -2.90 -27.07
CA SER A 127 -17.84 -1.72 -27.28
C SER A 127 -18.23 -1.58 -28.76
N GLY A 128 -19.51 -1.27 -29.02
CA GLY A 128 -20.07 -1.01 -30.37
C GLY A 128 -21.18 -1.97 -30.81
N TRP A 129 -21.92 -1.60 -31.86
CA TRP A 129 -23.19 -2.23 -32.27
C TRP A 129 -23.08 -3.74 -32.61
N ASN A 130 -21.90 -4.24 -32.97
CA ASN A 130 -21.67 -5.63 -33.39
C ASN A 130 -20.60 -6.37 -32.58
N LYS A 131 -20.22 -5.83 -31.41
CA LYS A 131 -19.24 -6.47 -30.53
C LYS A 131 -19.90 -6.72 -29.18
N SER A 132 -19.87 -7.97 -28.73
CA SER A 132 -20.40 -8.38 -27.43
C SER A 132 -19.40 -9.30 -26.76
N LEU A 133 -19.25 -9.15 -25.45
CA LEU A 133 -18.51 -10.12 -24.65
C LEU A 133 -19.19 -11.50 -24.76
N PRO A 134 -18.44 -12.61 -24.86
CA PRO A 134 -19.01 -13.95 -24.75
C PRO A 134 -19.73 -14.17 -23.41
N ASP A 135 -20.66 -15.12 -23.41
CA ASP A 135 -21.38 -15.50 -22.18
C ASP A 135 -20.40 -15.90 -21.07
N ILE A 136 -20.62 -15.33 -19.88
CA ILE A 136 -19.84 -15.64 -18.70
C ILE A 136 -20.30 -16.97 -18.11
N PRO A 137 -19.40 -17.95 -17.90
CA PRO A 137 -19.77 -19.24 -17.31
C PRO A 137 -20.32 -19.11 -15.89
N SER A 138 -21.30 -19.94 -15.54
CA SER A 138 -21.98 -19.91 -14.24
C SER A 138 -21.08 -20.23 -13.04
N GLY A 139 -19.91 -20.85 -13.29
CA GLY A 139 -18.91 -21.18 -12.28
C GLY A 139 -17.96 -20.03 -11.92
N LEU A 140 -18.05 -18.88 -12.60
CA LEU A 140 -17.13 -17.76 -12.37
C LEU A 140 -17.27 -17.22 -10.94
N ILE A 141 -16.12 -17.02 -10.28
CA ILE A 141 -16.02 -16.54 -8.90
C ILE A 141 -15.62 -15.06 -8.87
N SER A 142 -14.74 -14.64 -9.78
CA SER A 142 -14.22 -13.27 -9.83
C SER A 142 -14.31 -12.69 -11.25
N PHE A 143 -14.86 -11.48 -11.34
CA PHE A 143 -14.93 -10.72 -12.58
C PHE A 143 -14.33 -9.34 -12.38
N SER A 144 -13.28 -9.05 -13.14
CA SER A 144 -12.67 -7.73 -13.23
C SER A 144 -12.79 -7.21 -14.66
N ALA A 145 -13.16 -5.94 -14.79
CA ALA A 145 -13.28 -5.31 -16.08
C ALA A 145 -12.78 -3.88 -16.04
N LYS A 146 -12.19 -3.42 -17.14
CA LYS A 146 -11.80 -2.01 -17.32
C LYS A 146 -12.34 -1.40 -18.62
N ASN A 147 -12.42 -0.08 -18.70
CA ASN A 147 -12.82 0.66 -19.91
C ASN A 147 -14.19 0.26 -20.49
N GLY A 148 -15.18 0.00 -19.61
CA GLY A 148 -16.49 -0.51 -20.01
C GLY A 148 -17.57 0.56 -20.16
N SER A 149 -18.59 0.25 -20.95
CA SER A 149 -19.82 1.07 -21.10
C SER A 149 -21.11 0.31 -20.74
N TYR A 150 -20.99 -0.98 -20.45
CA TYR A 150 -22.06 -1.87 -19.99
C TYR A 150 -21.45 -3.01 -19.19
N LEU A 151 -22.29 -3.71 -18.41
CA LEU A 151 -21.93 -4.95 -17.76
C LEU A 151 -22.63 -6.13 -18.44
N PRO A 152 -21.93 -7.26 -18.67
CA PRO A 152 -22.58 -8.50 -19.07
C PRO A 152 -23.46 -9.04 -17.94
N GLN A 153 -24.33 -10.00 -18.25
CA GLN A 153 -25.07 -10.72 -17.22
C GLN A 153 -24.09 -11.44 -16.29
N LEU A 154 -24.10 -11.07 -15.01
CA LEU A 154 -23.21 -11.64 -14.01
C LEU A 154 -23.78 -12.96 -13.47
N PRO A 155 -22.96 -14.01 -13.30
CA PRO A 155 -23.43 -15.30 -12.80
C PRO A 155 -23.75 -15.24 -11.30
N SER A 156 -24.68 -16.06 -10.84
CA SER A 156 -25.13 -16.08 -9.45
C SER A 156 -24.06 -16.48 -8.43
N ASN A 157 -23.02 -17.21 -8.85
CA ASN A 157 -21.91 -17.65 -8.00
C ASN A 157 -20.80 -16.61 -7.85
N LEU A 158 -20.90 -15.47 -8.54
CA LEU A 158 -19.89 -14.43 -8.51
C LEU A 158 -19.74 -13.89 -7.07
N SER A 159 -18.51 -13.94 -6.57
CA SER A 159 -18.16 -13.49 -5.21
C SER A 159 -17.40 -12.16 -5.21
N SER A 160 -16.73 -11.81 -6.32
CA SER A 160 -15.95 -10.57 -6.43
C SER A 160 -16.21 -9.88 -7.76
N LEU A 161 -16.44 -8.56 -7.71
CA LEU A 161 -16.62 -7.69 -8.87
C LEU A 161 -15.68 -6.48 -8.75
N SER A 162 -14.86 -6.23 -9.77
CA SER A 162 -13.98 -5.05 -9.84
C SER A 162 -14.18 -4.31 -11.16
N LEU A 163 -14.50 -3.03 -11.12
CA LEU A 163 -14.79 -2.20 -12.28
C LEU A 163 -13.90 -0.96 -12.29
N ILE A 164 -13.21 -0.72 -13.41
CA ILE A 164 -12.31 0.41 -13.57
C ILE A 164 -12.66 1.18 -14.84
N ASP A 165 -12.74 2.51 -14.77
CA ASP A 165 -13.01 3.38 -15.94
C ASP A 165 -14.33 3.06 -16.67
N PHE A 166 -15.42 2.80 -15.91
CA PHE A 166 -16.77 2.63 -16.44
C PHE A 166 -17.53 3.96 -16.48
N VAL A 167 -17.67 4.52 -17.68
CA VAL A 167 -18.29 5.84 -17.89
C VAL A 167 -19.80 5.81 -17.73
N THR A 168 -20.44 4.66 -17.97
CA THR A 168 -21.88 4.46 -17.74
C THR A 168 -22.13 3.04 -17.26
N ILE A 169 -22.95 2.88 -16.22
CA ILE A 169 -23.43 1.57 -15.76
C ILE A 169 -24.96 1.63 -15.78
N PRO A 170 -25.66 0.80 -16.56
CA PRO A 170 -27.12 0.74 -16.50
C PRO A 170 -27.57 0.11 -15.17
N PRO A 171 -28.84 0.30 -14.76
CA PRO A 171 -29.42 -0.46 -13.66
C PRO A 171 -29.20 -1.97 -13.88
N LEU A 172 -28.61 -2.64 -12.88
CA LEU A 172 -28.27 -4.05 -12.93
C LEU A 172 -28.62 -4.71 -11.59
N ASP A 173 -29.18 -5.91 -11.68
CA ASP A 173 -29.34 -6.81 -10.54
C ASP A 173 -28.00 -7.46 -10.22
N LEU A 174 -27.37 -7.03 -9.12
CA LEU A 174 -26.13 -7.61 -8.65
C LEU A 174 -26.38 -9.00 -8.02
N PRO A 175 -25.52 -10.01 -8.29
CA PRO A 175 -25.64 -11.32 -7.66
C PRO A 175 -25.65 -11.24 -6.12
N CYS A 176 -26.59 -11.93 -5.49
CA CYS A 176 -26.73 -11.92 -4.03
C CYS A 176 -25.55 -12.53 -3.26
N ASN A 177 -24.72 -13.36 -3.92
CA ASN A 177 -23.54 -13.99 -3.34
C ASN A 177 -22.29 -13.10 -3.35
N LEU A 178 -22.32 -11.94 -4.01
CA LEU A 178 -21.18 -11.02 -4.05
C LEU A 178 -20.74 -10.64 -2.63
N GLN A 179 -19.47 -10.89 -2.33
CA GLN A 179 -18.82 -10.57 -1.07
C GLN A 179 -17.97 -9.31 -1.18
N LYS A 180 -17.44 -9.02 -2.38
CA LYS A 180 -16.51 -7.93 -2.63
C LYS A 180 -16.89 -7.14 -3.88
N ILE A 181 -16.91 -5.81 -3.76
CA ILE A 181 -17.10 -4.87 -4.87
C ILE A 181 -16.01 -3.80 -4.81
N GLU A 182 -15.31 -3.60 -5.92
CA GLU A 182 -14.35 -2.52 -6.12
C GLU A 182 -14.76 -1.69 -7.35
N ILE A 183 -14.83 -0.37 -7.20
CA ILE A 183 -15.23 0.54 -8.27
C ILE A 183 -14.24 1.70 -8.31
N HIS A 184 -13.48 1.82 -9.40
CA HIS A 184 -12.49 2.88 -9.59
C HIS A 184 -12.78 3.70 -10.84
N ASN A 185 -12.65 5.03 -10.76
CA ASN A 185 -12.81 5.97 -11.89
C ASN A 185 -14.11 5.75 -12.69
N SER A 186 -15.18 5.32 -12.03
CA SER A 186 -16.41 4.86 -12.69
C SER A 186 -17.63 5.59 -12.15
N GLN A 187 -18.70 5.67 -12.96
CA GLN A 187 -20.00 6.16 -12.48
C GLN A 187 -20.54 5.26 -11.37
N LEU A 188 -20.87 5.85 -10.23
CA LEU A 188 -21.38 5.11 -9.09
C LEU A 188 -22.89 4.85 -9.17
N LEU A 189 -23.65 5.78 -9.73
CA LEU A 189 -25.09 5.63 -9.93
C LEU A 189 -25.35 4.93 -11.28
N PRO A 190 -26.32 4.00 -11.32
CA PRO A 190 -27.22 3.57 -10.27
C PRO A 190 -26.70 2.38 -9.42
N LEU A 191 -25.46 1.91 -9.64
CA LEU A 191 -24.93 0.66 -9.04
C LEU A 191 -25.00 0.64 -7.50
N ILE A 192 -24.73 1.77 -6.85
CA ILE A 192 -24.82 1.87 -5.37
C ILE A 192 -26.22 1.54 -4.83
N ASN A 193 -27.28 1.68 -5.64
CA ASN A 193 -28.66 1.38 -5.24
C ASN A 193 -28.95 -0.13 -5.19
N SER A 194 -28.07 -0.98 -5.74
CA SER A 194 -28.27 -2.43 -5.84
C SER A 194 -27.22 -3.25 -5.09
N LEU A 195 -26.51 -2.63 -4.12
CA LEU A 195 -25.54 -3.35 -3.30
C LEU A 195 -26.19 -4.55 -2.59
N PRO A 196 -25.59 -5.76 -2.68
CA PRO A 196 -26.17 -6.95 -2.11
C PRO A 196 -26.06 -6.94 -0.57
N LEU A 197 -27.10 -7.44 0.11
CA LEU A 197 -27.14 -7.49 1.58
C LEU A 197 -26.01 -8.33 2.20
N GLY A 198 -25.46 -9.30 1.46
CA GLY A 198 -24.36 -10.15 1.88
C GLY A 198 -22.96 -9.59 1.62
N LEU A 199 -22.85 -8.35 1.12
CA LEU A 199 -21.56 -7.72 0.81
C LEU A 199 -20.73 -7.49 2.07
N LYS A 200 -19.44 -7.85 2.01
CA LYS A 200 -18.49 -7.70 3.11
C LYS A 200 -17.46 -6.61 2.86
N GLU A 201 -17.05 -6.42 1.62
CA GLU A 201 -16.02 -5.46 1.25
C GLU A 201 -16.52 -4.54 0.14
N LEU A 202 -16.45 -3.23 0.38
CA LEU A 202 -16.76 -2.20 -0.59
C LEU A 202 -15.59 -1.23 -0.70
N GLU A 203 -15.03 -1.11 -1.90
CA GLU A 203 -14.01 -0.13 -2.23
C GLU A 203 -14.49 0.78 -3.36
N LEU A 204 -14.47 2.09 -3.10
CA LEU A 204 -14.80 3.12 -4.05
C LEU A 204 -13.56 4.02 -4.22
N GLY A 205 -13.06 4.15 -5.43
CA GLY A 205 -11.90 4.96 -5.76
C GLY A 205 -12.21 5.99 -6.85
N ASN A 206 -12.07 7.28 -6.56
CA ASN A 206 -12.27 8.36 -7.52
C ASN A 206 -13.56 8.20 -8.37
N VAL A 207 -14.67 7.86 -7.71
CA VAL A 207 -15.93 7.59 -8.40
C VAL A 207 -16.54 8.86 -9.00
N LEU A 208 -17.21 8.69 -10.14
CA LEU A 208 -17.88 9.75 -10.88
C LEU A 208 -19.34 9.85 -10.43
N LEU A 209 -19.79 11.08 -10.19
CA LEU A 209 -21.14 11.43 -9.77
C LEU A 209 -21.46 12.83 -10.32
N ASP A 210 -22.70 13.03 -10.76
CA ASP A 210 -23.17 14.34 -11.27
C ASP A 210 -23.36 15.36 -10.14
N GLU A 211 -23.68 14.87 -8.94
CA GLU A 211 -23.87 15.67 -7.74
C GLU A 211 -23.28 14.97 -6.50
N LYS A 212 -23.09 15.73 -5.43
CA LYS A 212 -22.61 15.16 -4.18
C LYS A 212 -23.70 14.35 -3.49
N ILE A 213 -23.39 13.12 -3.08
CA ILE A 213 -24.33 12.24 -2.38
C ILE A 213 -23.78 11.78 -1.02
N SER A 214 -24.67 11.45 -0.09
CA SER A 214 -24.34 10.68 1.11
C SER A 214 -24.59 9.21 0.82
N ILE A 215 -23.70 8.33 1.30
CA ILE A 215 -23.80 6.88 1.09
C ILE A 215 -24.40 6.13 2.29
N ASP A 216 -24.77 6.82 3.37
CA ASP A 216 -25.18 6.23 4.66
C ASP A 216 -26.28 5.17 4.49
N ASP A 217 -27.30 5.47 3.68
CA ASP A 217 -28.48 4.60 3.48
C ASP A 217 -28.24 3.47 2.47
N TYR A 218 -27.07 3.41 1.84
CA TYR A 218 -26.72 2.40 0.83
C TYR A 218 -25.78 1.32 1.37
N LEU A 219 -25.12 1.57 2.51
CA LEU A 219 -24.15 0.63 3.08
C LEU A 219 -24.86 -0.60 3.67
N PRO A 220 -24.52 -1.83 3.23
CA PRO A 220 -25.12 -3.04 3.79
C PRO A 220 -24.71 -3.29 5.25
N GLU A 221 -25.63 -3.85 6.06
CA GLU A 221 -25.37 -4.13 7.49
C GLU A 221 -24.26 -5.17 7.75
N ASN A 222 -24.00 -6.07 6.80
CA ASN A 222 -22.95 -7.09 6.90
C ASN A 222 -21.57 -6.60 6.44
N LEU A 223 -21.45 -5.33 6.06
CA LEU A 223 -20.19 -4.77 5.57
C LEU A 223 -19.13 -4.80 6.68
N GLU A 224 -17.99 -5.42 6.39
CA GLU A 224 -16.85 -5.58 7.29
C GLU A 224 -15.73 -4.58 6.94
N ARG A 225 -15.60 -4.19 5.66
CA ARG A 225 -14.58 -3.26 5.16
C ARG A 225 -15.16 -2.22 4.21
N LEU A 226 -14.83 -0.96 4.45
CA LEU A 226 -15.19 0.16 3.59
C LEU A 226 -13.95 1.00 3.25
N SER A 227 -13.69 1.18 1.96
CA SER A 227 -12.63 2.06 1.47
C SER A 227 -13.23 3.15 0.59
N LEU A 228 -13.03 4.41 0.95
CA LEU A 228 -13.37 5.59 0.16
C LEU A 228 -12.09 6.33 -0.20
N ILE A 229 -11.59 6.07 -1.40
CA ILE A 229 -10.30 6.57 -1.87
C ILE A 229 -10.57 7.73 -2.83
N ILE A 230 -10.18 8.96 -2.46
CA ILE A 230 -10.26 10.13 -3.36
C ILE A 230 -11.70 10.34 -3.91
N CYS A 231 -12.72 10.05 -3.11
CA CYS A 231 -14.12 10.16 -3.51
C CYS A 231 -14.69 11.56 -3.21
N GLU A 232 -14.23 12.59 -3.92
CA GLU A 232 -14.56 14.00 -3.65
C GLU A 232 -16.06 14.36 -3.77
N ASN A 233 -16.81 13.55 -4.51
CA ASN A 233 -18.25 13.69 -4.69
C ASN A 233 -19.08 12.87 -3.68
N ILE A 234 -18.44 12.09 -2.81
CA ILE A 234 -19.12 11.42 -1.71
C ILE A 234 -18.97 12.27 -0.44
N ILE A 235 -20.10 12.56 0.20
CA ILE A 235 -20.11 13.08 1.56
C ILE A 235 -19.73 11.92 2.49
N LEU A 236 -18.66 12.10 3.27
CA LEU A 236 -18.19 11.07 4.20
C LEU A 236 -19.31 10.59 5.14
N PRO A 237 -19.37 9.28 5.43
CA PRO A 237 -20.51 8.69 6.11
C PRO A 237 -20.68 9.22 7.53
N LYS A 238 -21.92 9.50 7.94
CA LYS A 238 -22.23 9.92 9.32
C LYS A 238 -22.77 8.77 10.17
N LYS A 239 -23.12 7.66 9.54
CA LYS A 239 -23.50 6.39 10.14
C LYS A 239 -22.72 5.26 9.46
N LEU A 240 -22.32 4.28 10.25
CA LEU A 240 -21.60 3.10 9.76
C LEU A 240 -22.37 1.83 10.17
N PRO A 241 -22.32 0.77 9.34
CA PRO A 241 -22.81 -0.55 9.71
C PRO A 241 -22.18 -1.07 11.00
N SER A 242 -22.95 -1.78 11.83
CA SER A 242 -22.44 -2.25 13.13
C SER A 242 -21.34 -3.30 13.03
N ASN A 243 -21.28 -4.04 11.91
CA ASN A 243 -20.29 -5.08 11.65
C ASN A 243 -18.99 -4.56 11.03
N LEU A 244 -18.89 -3.25 10.76
CA LEU A 244 -17.72 -2.68 10.10
C LEU A 244 -16.50 -2.76 11.01
N GLN A 245 -15.44 -3.41 10.52
CA GLN A 245 -14.20 -3.66 11.25
C GLN A 245 -13.05 -2.78 10.76
N TYR A 246 -13.12 -2.32 9.50
CA TYR A 246 -12.08 -1.50 8.90
C TYR A 246 -12.67 -0.41 8.01
N ILE A 247 -12.13 0.80 8.14
CA ILE A 247 -12.41 1.90 7.23
C ILE A 247 -11.14 2.60 6.77
N LEU A 248 -11.05 2.84 5.45
CA LEU A 248 -10.04 3.70 4.85
C LEU A 248 -10.71 4.90 4.20
N LEU A 249 -10.27 6.10 4.56
CA LEU A 249 -10.77 7.35 4.01
C LEU A 249 -9.61 8.17 3.46
N SER A 250 -9.65 8.56 2.19
CA SER A 250 -8.69 9.51 1.63
C SER A 250 -9.33 10.58 0.75
N SER A 251 -8.66 11.73 0.66
CA SER A 251 -9.10 12.86 -0.15
C SER A 251 -7.89 13.53 -0.82
N MET A 252 -8.13 14.27 -1.90
CA MET A 252 -7.11 15.08 -2.58
C MET A 252 -6.74 16.35 -1.81
N LYS A 253 -7.57 16.73 -0.84
CA LYS A 253 -7.37 17.92 -0.01
C LYS A 253 -7.78 17.62 1.43
N GLU A 254 -7.31 18.44 2.36
CA GLU A 254 -7.70 18.27 3.75
C GLU A 254 -9.21 18.50 3.94
N ILE A 255 -9.90 17.49 4.44
CA ILE A 255 -11.33 17.53 4.79
C ILE A 255 -11.56 16.97 6.19
N LYS A 256 -12.72 17.27 6.80
CA LYS A 256 -13.08 16.76 8.13
C LYS A 256 -14.15 15.68 8.04
N TRP A 257 -13.97 14.61 8.80
CA TRP A 257 -14.97 13.58 9.00
C TRP A 257 -15.85 13.92 10.20
N ASP A 258 -17.02 14.51 9.94
CA ASP A 258 -17.99 14.92 10.97
C ASP A 258 -18.86 13.75 11.47
N ILE A 259 -18.25 12.59 11.73
CA ILE A 259 -18.91 11.46 12.38
C ILE A 259 -18.90 11.66 13.90
N LYS A 260 -20.01 11.31 14.56
CA LYS A 260 -20.08 11.34 16.02
C LYS A 260 -19.49 10.05 16.61
N PRO A 261 -18.78 10.09 17.76
CA PRO A 261 -18.18 8.90 18.36
C PRO A 261 -19.17 7.74 18.60
N GLU A 262 -20.44 8.04 18.91
CA GLU A 262 -21.49 7.04 19.10
C GLU A 262 -21.92 6.31 17.82
N ASN A 263 -21.64 6.88 16.65
CA ASN A 263 -21.93 6.28 15.34
C ASN A 263 -20.76 5.44 14.80
N ILE A 264 -19.66 5.35 15.55
CA ILE A 264 -18.52 4.51 15.20
C ILE A 264 -18.67 3.15 15.88
N PRO A 265 -18.67 2.03 15.13
CA PRO A 265 -18.81 0.69 15.69
C PRO A 265 -17.65 0.35 16.64
N LYS A 266 -17.88 -0.68 17.46
CA LYS A 266 -16.87 -1.15 18.41
C LYS A 266 -15.75 -1.88 17.67
N GLY A 267 -14.49 -1.63 18.03
CA GLY A 267 -13.36 -2.36 17.45
C GLY A 267 -12.92 -1.87 16.08
N LEU A 268 -13.45 -0.75 15.58
CA LEU A 268 -13.14 -0.25 14.23
C LEU A 268 -11.66 0.14 14.11
N ASP A 269 -11.01 -0.34 13.06
CA ASP A 269 -9.71 0.12 12.63
C ASP A 269 -9.85 1.20 11.55
N ILE A 270 -9.25 2.36 11.80
CA ILE A 270 -9.38 3.55 10.98
C ILE A 270 -8.05 3.84 10.30
N THR A 271 -8.08 4.09 9.00
CA THR A 271 -6.95 4.67 8.27
C THR A 271 -7.42 5.89 7.51
N THR A 272 -6.68 6.98 7.63
CA THR A 272 -7.00 8.25 6.96
C THR A 272 -5.81 8.81 6.23
N ASP A 273 -6.05 9.44 5.09
CA ASP A 273 -5.10 10.30 4.39
C ASP A 273 -5.78 11.61 3.97
N LEU A 274 -5.26 12.73 4.45
CA LEU A 274 -5.89 14.06 4.29
C LEU A 274 -7.35 14.14 4.80
N VAL A 275 -7.75 13.24 5.70
CA VAL A 275 -9.06 13.27 6.37
C VAL A 275 -8.86 13.46 7.86
N LYS A 276 -9.39 14.56 8.41
CA LYS A 276 -9.35 14.86 9.84
C LYS A 276 -10.41 14.07 10.60
N ILE A 277 -10.04 13.55 11.76
CA ILE A 277 -10.92 12.84 12.69
C ILE A 277 -11.05 13.59 14.01
N SER A 278 -12.11 13.32 14.77
CA SER A 278 -12.32 13.94 16.08
C SER A 278 -11.28 13.45 17.10
N HIS A 279 -10.72 14.38 17.88
CA HIS A 279 -9.86 14.07 19.04
C HIS A 279 -10.57 13.18 20.08
N GLU A 280 -11.91 13.17 20.10
CA GLU A 280 -12.69 12.30 20.99
C GLU A 280 -12.45 10.81 20.72
N LEU A 281 -12.00 10.44 19.52
CA LEU A 281 -11.69 9.05 19.17
C LEU A 281 -10.45 8.53 19.90
N LEU A 282 -9.53 9.40 20.31
CA LEU A 282 -8.40 9.01 21.16
C LEU A 282 -8.82 8.52 22.55
N LYS A 283 -10.03 8.84 22.99
CA LYS A 283 -10.57 8.36 24.28
C LYS A 283 -11.13 6.94 24.21
N ARG A 284 -11.18 6.33 23.01
CA ARG A 284 -11.74 5.00 22.79
C ARG A 284 -10.62 3.97 22.66
N GLU A 285 -10.42 3.20 23.74
CA GLU A 285 -9.45 2.10 23.79
C GLU A 285 -9.76 0.96 22.81
N ASP A 286 -11.01 0.86 22.35
CA ASP A 286 -11.42 -0.18 21.40
C ASP A 286 -11.14 0.18 19.94
N ILE A 287 -10.81 1.44 19.64
CA ILE A 287 -10.52 1.90 18.28
C ILE A 287 -9.04 1.74 17.97
N LYS A 288 -8.77 1.29 16.74
CA LYS A 288 -7.41 1.19 16.21
C LYS A 288 -7.19 2.22 15.10
N PHE A 289 -5.94 2.60 14.92
CA PHE A 289 -5.50 3.38 13.78
C PHE A 289 -4.38 2.67 13.04
N SER A 290 -4.64 2.34 11.77
CA SER A 290 -3.76 1.52 10.93
C SER A 290 -3.24 0.26 11.65
N GLY A 291 -4.18 -0.47 12.27
CA GLY A 291 -3.97 -1.76 12.92
C GLY A 291 -3.42 -1.70 14.35
N LYS A 292 -3.14 -0.51 14.91
CA LYS A 292 -2.53 -0.34 16.24
C LYS A 292 -3.38 0.51 17.16
N SER A 293 -3.15 0.38 18.47
CA SER A 293 -3.78 1.26 19.46
C SER A 293 -3.32 2.71 19.27
N THR A 294 -4.03 3.64 19.89
CA THR A 294 -3.78 5.09 19.76
C THR A 294 -3.20 5.70 21.03
N GLY A 295 -2.68 4.88 21.95
CA GLY A 295 -2.20 5.30 23.26
C GLY A 295 -1.10 6.37 23.18
N GLU A 296 -0.22 6.26 22.19
CA GLU A 296 0.84 7.25 21.96
C GLU A 296 0.30 8.61 21.53
N ALA A 297 -0.69 8.64 20.64
CA ALA A 297 -1.30 9.88 20.18
C ALA A 297 -2.19 10.50 21.27
N SER A 298 -2.78 9.65 22.11
CA SER A 298 -3.57 10.06 23.28
C SER A 298 -2.73 10.75 24.35
N LEU A 299 -1.46 10.35 24.50
CA LEU A 299 -0.52 10.98 25.43
C LEU A 299 0.19 12.21 24.84
N PHE A 300 0.22 12.34 23.52
CA PHE A 300 0.98 13.39 22.83
C PHE A 300 0.45 14.79 23.16
N THR A 301 1.36 15.67 23.55
CA THR A 301 1.07 17.09 23.74
C THR A 301 2.00 17.96 22.90
N GLU A 302 1.57 19.19 22.60
CA GLU A 302 2.40 20.13 21.86
C GLU A 302 3.75 20.35 22.57
N GLY A 303 4.83 20.17 21.82
CA GLY A 303 6.20 20.27 22.31
C GLY A 303 6.87 18.92 22.61
N ASP A 304 6.14 17.80 22.59
CA ASP A 304 6.70 16.45 22.66
C ASP A 304 7.41 16.05 21.36
N VAL A 305 8.15 14.93 21.36
CA VAL A 305 8.84 14.40 20.16
C VAL A 305 8.66 12.91 20.04
N VAL A 306 8.42 12.44 18.82
CA VAL A 306 8.35 11.03 18.46
C VAL A 306 9.69 10.52 17.94
N TYR A 307 10.17 9.44 18.55
CA TYR A 307 11.33 8.64 18.20
C TYR A 307 10.89 7.21 17.86
N GLY A 308 11.66 6.54 17.01
CA GLY A 308 11.29 5.23 16.46
C GLY A 308 11.81 5.02 15.04
N LEU A 309 11.56 3.83 14.48
CA LEU A 309 11.88 3.58 13.07
C LEU A 309 10.98 4.41 12.15
N THR A 310 11.41 4.58 10.89
CA THR A 310 10.70 5.43 9.92
C THR A 310 9.24 5.02 9.74
N GLU A 311 8.95 3.73 9.51
CA GLU A 311 7.58 3.25 9.29
C GLU A 311 6.67 3.50 10.50
N GLU A 312 7.19 3.29 11.71
CA GLU A 312 6.45 3.50 12.96
C GLU A 312 6.13 4.98 13.19
N ARG A 313 7.10 5.86 12.93
CA ARG A 313 6.91 7.31 13.00
C ARG A 313 5.94 7.82 11.94
N VAL A 314 5.94 7.24 10.73
CA VAL A 314 4.97 7.60 9.68
C VAL A 314 3.55 7.36 10.16
N ARG A 315 3.27 6.22 10.80
CA ARG A 315 1.94 5.93 11.38
C ARG A 315 1.50 7.01 12.38
N ILE A 316 2.31 7.26 13.40
CA ILE A 316 1.95 8.22 14.47
C ILE A 316 1.82 9.62 13.90
N THR A 317 2.73 10.02 13.03
CA THR A 317 2.67 11.34 12.39
C THR A 317 1.41 11.48 11.55
N SER A 318 0.96 10.42 10.88
CA SER A 318 -0.31 10.40 10.15
C SER A 318 -1.51 10.57 11.10
N LEU A 319 -1.55 9.81 12.19
CA LEU A 319 -2.58 9.92 13.23
C LEU A 319 -2.62 11.31 13.87
N LEU A 320 -1.46 11.87 14.24
CA LEU A 320 -1.39 13.22 14.80
C LEU A 320 -1.87 14.26 13.79
N LYS A 321 -1.50 14.12 12.51
CA LYS A 321 -1.98 15.01 11.43
C LYS A 321 -3.46 14.84 11.13
N SER A 322 -4.07 13.68 11.37
CA SER A 322 -5.51 13.52 11.22
C SER A 322 -6.29 14.15 12.37
N ILE A 323 -5.65 14.45 13.50
CA ILE A 323 -6.34 15.01 14.68
C ILE A 323 -6.05 16.49 14.87
N TYR A 324 -4.80 16.90 14.66
CA TYR A 324 -4.29 18.23 14.92
C TYR A 324 -3.92 18.95 13.62
N ASP A 325 -3.93 20.28 13.64
CA ASP A 325 -3.51 21.13 12.51
C ASP A 325 -1.98 21.22 12.43
N ILE A 326 -1.34 20.07 12.21
CA ILE A 326 0.11 19.92 12.11
C ILE A 326 0.56 20.16 10.67
N THR A 327 1.47 21.10 10.51
CA THR A 327 2.16 21.44 9.27
C THR A 327 3.52 20.74 9.16
N ASN A 328 4.17 20.87 8.02
CA ASN A 328 5.55 20.38 7.83
C ASN A 328 6.60 21.18 8.62
N LYS A 329 6.26 22.35 9.18
CA LYS A 329 7.15 23.19 10.00
C LYS A 329 7.07 22.85 11.49
N ASP A 330 6.16 21.98 11.90
CA ASP A 330 6.00 21.58 13.28
C ASP A 330 6.98 20.46 13.66
N ILE A 331 7.46 20.52 14.91
CA ILE A 331 8.49 19.62 15.41
C ILE A 331 7.81 18.42 16.09
N ILE A 332 7.42 17.44 15.27
CA ILE A 332 6.84 16.17 15.75
C ILE A 332 7.90 15.09 15.91
N ILE A 333 8.94 15.11 15.06
CA ILE A 333 10.04 14.16 15.08
C ILE A 333 11.38 14.90 15.21
N GLN A 334 12.39 14.24 15.78
CA GLN A 334 13.71 14.84 15.97
C GLN A 334 14.33 15.32 14.64
N ASN A 335 14.05 14.66 13.53
CA ASN A 335 14.59 15.04 12.22
C ASN A 335 14.22 16.47 11.83
N SER A 336 13.01 16.95 12.18
CA SER A 336 12.59 18.32 11.88
C SER A 336 13.49 19.33 12.58
N LEU A 337 13.77 19.10 13.86
CA LEU A 337 14.62 19.95 14.67
C LEU A 337 16.09 19.89 14.21
N THR A 338 16.62 18.69 13.98
CA THR A 338 18.00 18.50 13.49
C THR A 338 18.20 19.18 12.14
N ASN A 339 17.31 18.97 11.15
CA ASN A 339 17.43 19.55 9.81
C ASN A 339 17.36 21.07 9.81
N ALA A 340 16.54 21.66 10.69
CA ALA A 340 16.46 23.11 10.80
C ALA A 340 17.76 23.71 11.32
N VAL A 341 18.42 23.05 12.28
CA VAL A 341 19.62 23.56 12.96
C VAL A 341 20.93 23.20 12.25
N TRP A 342 21.02 22.01 11.64
CA TRP A 342 22.25 21.49 11.04
C TRP A 342 21.98 20.78 9.72
N ASN A 343 22.84 21.04 8.72
CA ASN A 343 22.72 20.46 7.39
C ASN A 343 23.90 19.49 7.14
N PRO A 344 23.64 18.20 6.87
CA PRO A 344 24.71 17.23 6.62
C PRO A 344 25.54 17.50 5.36
N ARG A 345 25.08 18.40 4.46
CA ARG A 345 25.86 18.87 3.30
C ARG A 345 26.90 19.92 3.66
N VAL A 346 26.72 20.63 4.78
CA VAL A 346 27.59 21.70 5.25
C VAL A 346 27.90 21.43 6.73
N LYS A 347 28.80 20.48 6.98
CA LYS A 347 28.99 19.87 8.30
C LYS A 347 29.67 20.77 9.34
N ASP A 348 30.41 21.77 8.88
CA ASP A 348 31.31 22.62 9.66
C ASP A 348 30.62 23.85 10.29
N LYS A 349 29.32 24.04 10.07
CA LYS A 349 28.56 25.12 10.71
C LYS A 349 27.08 24.77 10.91
N TYR A 350 26.46 25.45 11.88
CA TYR A 350 25.01 25.45 12.05
C TYR A 350 24.34 26.44 11.10
N ASN A 351 23.06 26.21 10.82
CA ASN A 351 22.24 27.13 10.04
C ASN A 351 22.06 28.47 10.77
N SER A 352 21.78 29.54 10.00
CA SER A 352 21.47 30.86 10.57
C SER A 352 20.13 30.86 11.30
N ASP A 353 19.96 31.78 12.24
CA ASP A 353 18.69 31.91 12.98
C ASP A 353 17.55 32.33 12.05
N GLU A 354 17.84 33.12 11.01
CA GLU A 354 16.90 33.44 9.94
C GLU A 354 16.39 32.20 9.21
N PHE A 355 17.28 31.26 8.88
CA PHE A 355 16.90 30.00 8.26
C PHE A 355 16.05 29.13 9.20
N ILE A 356 16.40 29.06 10.48
CA ILE A 356 15.64 28.34 11.50
C ILE A 356 14.22 28.91 11.62
N ARG A 357 14.08 30.25 11.73
CA ARG A 357 12.79 30.96 11.77
C ARG A 357 11.93 30.73 10.54
N HIS A 358 12.55 30.59 9.38
CA HIS A 358 11.83 30.26 8.16
C HIS A 358 11.35 28.80 8.15
N SER A 359 12.13 27.90 8.74
CA SER A 359 11.93 26.45 8.66
C SER A 359 10.97 25.88 9.70
N LEU A 360 10.79 26.53 10.85
CA LEU A 360 10.03 26.01 11.99
C LEU A 360 8.97 26.99 12.47
N ASN A 361 7.81 26.48 12.88
CA ASN A 361 6.80 27.29 13.59
C ASN A 361 7.29 27.58 15.02
N ASP A 362 7.76 26.56 15.75
CA ASP A 362 8.48 26.71 17.02
C ASP A 362 9.98 26.95 16.76
N TYR A 363 10.28 28.09 16.16
CA TYR A 363 11.67 28.49 15.88
C TYR A 363 12.47 28.76 17.15
N SER A 364 11.82 29.16 18.25
CA SER A 364 12.46 29.43 19.54
C SER A 364 13.20 28.20 20.06
N ARG A 365 12.54 27.04 20.00
CA ARG A 365 13.12 25.74 20.31
C ARG A 365 14.28 25.37 19.38
N GLY A 366 14.21 25.75 18.11
CA GLY A 366 15.29 25.56 17.15
C GLY A 366 16.55 26.36 17.52
N GLU A 367 16.39 27.64 17.86
CA GLU A 367 17.49 28.50 18.31
C GLU A 367 18.10 28.01 19.63
N ASP A 368 17.26 27.60 20.58
CA ASP A 368 17.71 27.02 21.85
C ASP A 368 18.48 25.71 21.65
N PHE A 369 18.01 24.84 20.75
CA PHE A 369 18.71 23.60 20.42
C PHE A 369 20.06 23.87 19.74
N LYS A 370 20.13 24.85 18.84
CA LYS A 370 21.40 25.31 18.24
C LYS A 370 22.37 25.80 19.31
N LYS A 371 21.90 26.62 20.25
CA LYS A 371 22.70 27.13 21.36
C LYS A 371 23.17 25.99 22.27
N PHE A 372 22.30 25.02 22.57
CA PHE A 372 22.65 23.82 23.30
C PHE A 372 23.77 23.05 22.61
N LEU A 373 23.61 22.72 21.32
CA LEU A 373 24.63 22.01 20.54
C LEU A 373 25.98 22.73 20.51
N THR A 374 25.97 24.04 20.26
CA THR A 374 27.18 24.86 20.15
C THR A 374 28.03 24.81 21.43
N ASN A 375 27.39 24.74 22.59
CA ASN A 375 28.05 24.70 23.89
C ASN A 375 28.29 23.27 24.40
N HIS A 376 27.81 22.23 23.70
CA HIS A 376 27.84 20.86 24.19
C HIS A 376 29.14 20.13 23.85
N LYS A 377 29.90 19.74 24.87
CA LYS A 377 31.22 19.09 24.74
C LYS A 377 31.22 17.85 23.81
N ASN A 378 30.15 17.07 23.82
CA ASN A 378 30.06 15.77 23.14
C ASN A 378 29.23 15.78 21.84
N TYR A 379 28.43 16.83 21.64
CA TYR A 379 27.43 16.91 20.56
C TYR A 379 27.56 18.14 19.67
N ASN A 380 28.51 19.03 19.94
CA ASN A 380 28.82 20.09 18.99
C ASN A 380 29.39 19.48 17.69
N VAL A 381 28.54 19.16 16.72
CA VAL A 381 28.92 18.45 15.49
C VAL A 381 29.74 19.28 14.51
N THR A 382 29.84 20.59 14.74
CA THR A 382 30.70 21.50 13.97
C THR A 382 32.10 21.63 14.56
N ASP A 383 32.39 20.95 15.66
CA ASP A 383 33.71 20.92 16.29
C ASP A 383 34.70 20.12 15.44
N GLU A 384 35.92 20.64 15.30
CA GLU A 384 36.99 20.04 14.48
C GLU A 384 37.29 18.59 14.87
N ARG A 385 37.09 18.22 16.14
CA ARG A 385 37.26 16.83 16.66
C ARG A 385 36.37 15.80 15.97
N PHE A 386 35.32 16.24 15.27
CA PHE A 386 34.37 15.37 14.59
C PHE A 386 34.43 15.48 13.06
N PHE A 387 35.41 16.19 12.49
CA PHE A 387 35.52 16.38 11.05
C PHE A 387 35.70 15.07 10.27
N ASP A 388 36.34 14.06 10.85
CA ASP A 388 36.55 12.75 10.21
C ASP A 388 35.33 11.83 10.31
N LEU A 389 34.29 12.21 11.05
CA LEU A 389 33.08 11.41 11.17
C LEU A 389 32.24 11.45 9.88
N SER A 390 31.56 10.34 9.61
CA SER A 390 30.57 10.26 8.52
C SER A 390 29.39 11.19 8.77
N LYS A 391 28.59 11.46 7.72
CA LYS A 391 27.37 12.27 7.87
C LYS A 391 26.38 11.58 8.80
N GLU A 392 26.30 10.27 8.71
CA GLU A 392 25.47 9.39 9.50
C GLU A 392 25.88 9.44 10.98
N ASP A 393 27.19 9.41 11.28
CA ASP A 393 27.72 9.54 12.64
C ASP A 393 27.40 10.88 13.29
N LEU A 394 27.54 11.97 12.53
CA LEU A 394 27.20 13.31 12.97
C LEU A 394 25.68 13.44 13.19
N TRP A 395 24.88 12.87 12.30
CA TRP A 395 23.44 12.80 12.45
C TRP A 395 23.02 12.00 13.70
N MET A 396 23.67 10.88 13.99
CA MET A 396 23.44 10.13 15.23
C MET A 396 23.78 10.94 16.47
N LYS A 397 24.85 11.76 16.42
CA LYS A 397 25.21 12.66 17.52
C LYS A 397 24.13 13.70 17.77
N THR A 398 23.64 14.38 16.73
CA THR A 398 22.56 15.38 16.89
C THR A 398 21.27 14.73 17.35
N SER A 399 20.96 13.49 16.93
CA SER A 399 19.76 12.80 17.39
C SER A 399 19.78 12.46 18.89
N LYS A 400 20.92 11.97 19.41
CA LYS A 400 21.13 11.78 20.85
C LYS A 400 21.13 13.08 21.64
N ALA A 401 21.69 14.15 21.05
CA ALA A 401 21.60 15.48 21.63
C ALA A 401 20.16 15.96 21.74
N GLY A 402 19.31 15.62 20.77
CA GLY A 402 17.87 15.86 20.80
C GLY A 402 17.20 15.18 21.98
N LEU A 403 17.51 13.90 22.25
CA LEU A 403 17.00 13.19 23.43
C LEU A 403 17.39 13.89 24.73
N GLU A 404 18.67 14.26 24.86
CA GLU A 404 19.16 14.95 26.05
C GLU A 404 18.52 16.33 26.22
N PHE A 405 18.44 17.11 25.15
CA PHE A 405 17.80 18.42 25.15
C PHE A 405 16.32 18.33 25.52
N GLN A 406 15.60 17.35 24.95
CA GLN A 406 14.18 17.17 25.20
C GLN A 406 13.90 16.74 26.64
N THR A 407 14.63 15.75 27.13
CA THR A 407 14.37 15.14 28.44
C THR A 407 14.96 15.94 29.60
N LYS A 408 16.20 16.42 29.49
CA LYS A 408 16.92 17.04 30.62
C LYS A 408 16.94 18.56 30.62
N ILE A 409 16.74 19.21 29.46
CA ILE A 409 16.77 20.68 29.36
C ILE A 409 15.35 21.24 29.27
N ARG A 410 14.50 20.61 28.46
CA ARG A 410 13.11 21.03 28.29
C ARG A 410 12.15 20.37 29.28
N HIS A 411 12.54 19.24 29.89
CA HIS A 411 11.66 18.41 30.74
C HIS A 411 10.33 18.11 30.05
N ARG A 412 10.41 17.63 28.80
CA ARG A 412 9.26 17.32 27.94
C ARG A 412 9.30 15.88 27.46
N ASN A 413 8.13 15.33 27.14
CA ASN A 413 8.06 13.92 26.80
C ASN A 413 8.79 13.61 25.49
N VAL A 414 9.37 12.42 25.46
CA VAL A 414 9.80 11.69 24.28
C VAL A 414 8.90 10.48 24.16
N ILE A 415 8.11 10.41 23.10
CA ILE A 415 7.35 9.23 22.72
C ILE A 415 8.29 8.33 21.91
N PHE A 416 8.58 7.14 22.40
CA PHE A 416 9.51 6.21 21.75
C PHE A 416 8.79 4.92 21.35
N THR A 417 8.66 4.68 20.04
CA THR A 417 8.04 3.45 19.53
C THR A 417 9.03 2.30 19.43
N LEU A 418 8.58 1.12 19.79
CA LEU A 418 9.41 -0.08 19.84
C LEU A 418 8.94 -1.22 18.93
N ASP A 419 7.84 -1.09 18.19
CA ASP A 419 7.18 -2.16 17.42
C ASP A 419 8.13 -3.19 16.77
N THR A 420 8.95 -2.76 15.81
CA THR A 420 9.91 -3.66 15.14
C THR A 420 11.18 -3.84 15.96
N LEU A 421 11.56 -2.82 16.74
CA LEU A 421 12.79 -2.79 17.52
C LEU A 421 12.80 -3.78 18.67
N PHE A 422 11.64 -4.05 19.27
CA PHE A 422 11.49 -4.84 20.49
C PHE A 422 11.99 -6.27 20.28
N ASN A 423 11.64 -6.88 19.15
CA ASN A 423 12.12 -8.21 18.77
C ASN A 423 13.60 -8.22 18.37
N SER A 424 14.18 -7.06 18.06
CA SER A 424 15.58 -6.88 17.67
C SER A 424 16.45 -6.33 18.80
N ILE A 425 15.97 -6.32 20.06
CA ILE A 425 16.74 -5.79 21.20
C ILE A 425 18.07 -6.53 21.38
N ASP A 426 18.14 -7.84 21.08
CA ASP A 426 19.39 -8.61 21.12
C ASP A 426 20.45 -8.11 20.13
N GLU A 427 20.04 -7.89 18.86
CA GLU A 427 20.88 -7.25 17.84
C GLU A 427 21.31 -5.83 18.25
N ILE A 428 20.39 -5.04 18.81
CA ILE A 428 20.64 -3.68 19.29
C ILE A 428 21.63 -3.67 20.46
N ALA A 429 21.49 -4.56 21.42
CA ALA A 429 22.42 -4.66 22.54
C ALA A 429 23.80 -5.14 22.09
N GLY A 430 23.85 -6.14 21.21
CA GLY A 430 25.07 -6.68 20.61
C GLY A 430 25.80 -5.75 19.64
N LYS A 431 25.09 -4.75 19.07
CA LYS A 431 25.55 -3.92 17.94
C LYS A 431 25.83 -4.79 16.69
N GLU A 432 24.97 -5.77 16.48
CA GLU A 432 25.07 -6.77 15.41
C GLU A 432 23.85 -6.68 14.50
N GLY A 433 23.96 -7.20 13.28
CA GLY A 433 22.83 -7.26 12.34
C GLY A 433 22.39 -5.91 11.79
N LYS A 434 21.32 -5.93 11.00
CA LYS A 434 20.77 -4.75 10.32
C LYS A 434 20.18 -3.76 11.31
N HIS A 435 19.57 -4.25 12.39
CA HIS A 435 18.93 -3.40 13.38
C HIS A 435 19.92 -2.89 14.43
N GLY A 436 21.04 -3.59 14.67
CA GLY A 436 22.03 -3.18 15.67
C GLY A 436 22.76 -1.89 15.36
N ASP A 437 22.99 -1.57 14.08
CA ASP A 437 23.69 -0.34 13.68
C ASP A 437 22.75 0.81 13.26
N ALA A 438 21.42 0.60 13.33
CA ALA A 438 20.46 1.64 13.01
C ALA A 438 20.62 2.89 13.91
N ILE A 439 20.28 4.07 13.38
CA ILE A 439 20.28 5.32 14.16
C ILE A 439 19.42 5.17 15.42
N THR A 440 18.24 4.57 15.29
CA THR A 440 17.32 4.35 16.42
C THR A 440 17.83 3.34 17.44
N ALA A 441 18.70 2.41 17.03
CA ALA A 441 19.39 1.53 17.97
C ALA A 441 20.39 2.32 18.85
N HIS A 442 21.06 3.33 18.27
CA HIS A 442 21.94 4.22 19.03
C HIS A 442 21.17 5.10 20.02
N GLU A 443 19.96 5.52 19.66
CA GLU A 443 19.04 6.27 20.51
C GLU A 443 18.57 5.39 21.68
N LEU A 444 18.10 4.17 21.42
CA LEU A 444 17.65 3.26 22.48
C LEU A 444 18.79 2.88 23.44
N ARG A 445 20.00 2.61 22.92
CA ARG A 445 21.20 2.42 23.74
C ARG A 445 21.55 3.66 24.56
N TRP A 446 21.32 4.87 24.02
CA TRP A 446 21.53 6.10 24.78
C TRP A 446 20.55 6.18 25.95
N ILE A 447 19.27 5.86 25.74
CA ILE A 447 18.27 5.84 26.80
C ILE A 447 18.62 4.78 27.85
N TYR A 448 18.99 3.57 27.43
CA TYR A 448 19.43 2.51 28.35
C TYR A 448 20.57 2.98 29.26
N ARG A 449 21.59 3.67 28.73
CA ARG A 449 22.69 4.21 29.55
C ARG A 449 22.24 5.26 30.57
N HIS A 450 21.14 5.95 30.31
CA HIS A 450 20.60 7.00 31.18
C HIS A 450 19.33 6.58 31.90
N ARG A 451 18.97 5.29 31.91
CA ARG A 451 17.70 4.78 32.47
C ARG A 451 17.50 5.06 33.97
N ASN A 452 18.59 5.32 34.70
CA ASN A 452 18.58 5.67 36.12
C ASN A 452 18.53 7.18 36.38
N ASN A 453 18.62 8.02 35.35
CA ASN A 453 18.43 9.46 35.48
C ASN A 453 16.93 9.77 35.57
N GLU A 454 16.51 10.50 36.62
CA GLU A 454 15.11 10.81 36.90
C GLU A 454 14.44 11.54 35.72
N ASP A 455 15.08 12.55 35.12
CA ASP A 455 14.51 13.28 33.98
C ASP A 455 14.27 12.37 32.77
N VAL A 456 15.19 11.45 32.48
CA VAL A 456 15.04 10.49 31.38
C VAL A 456 13.94 9.48 31.68
N LYS A 457 13.89 8.96 32.91
CA LYS A 457 12.86 7.99 33.33
C LYS A 457 11.47 8.60 33.34
N GLU A 458 11.35 9.85 33.77
CA GLU A 458 10.09 10.59 33.80
C GLU A 458 9.63 10.94 32.38
N ASN A 459 10.52 11.45 31.52
CA ASN A 459 10.12 12.04 30.24
C ASN A 459 10.14 11.07 29.05
N VAL A 460 10.81 9.91 29.12
CA VAL A 460 10.74 8.93 28.03
C VAL A 460 9.54 8.00 28.25
N LYS A 461 8.64 7.93 27.27
CA LYS A 461 7.43 7.10 27.26
C LYS A 461 7.53 6.07 26.15
N PHE A 462 7.55 4.79 26.50
CA PHE A 462 7.69 3.69 25.54
C PHE A 462 6.33 3.17 25.10
N PHE A 463 6.22 2.86 23.80
CA PHE A 463 5.03 2.28 23.20
C PHE A 463 5.37 1.08 22.34
N LEU A 464 4.58 0.01 22.49
CA LEU A 464 4.63 -1.21 21.70
C LEU A 464 3.24 -1.51 21.14
N HIS A 465 3.12 -1.53 19.81
CA HIS A 465 1.85 -1.66 19.09
C HIS A 465 0.80 -0.58 19.47
N GLY A 466 1.30 0.58 19.88
CA GLY A 466 0.52 1.72 20.35
C GLY A 466 0.05 1.64 21.80
N GLU A 467 0.41 0.57 22.51
CA GLU A 467 0.16 0.42 23.94
C GLU A 467 1.37 0.89 24.74
N ALA A 468 1.12 1.59 25.85
CA ALA A 468 2.19 2.04 26.74
C ALA A 468 2.86 0.84 27.42
N ILE A 469 4.19 0.80 27.43
CA ILE A 469 4.98 -0.19 28.17
C ILE A 469 5.98 0.50 29.10
N SER A 470 6.34 -0.15 30.20
CA SER A 470 7.20 0.47 31.20
C SER A 470 8.68 0.43 30.81
N HIS A 471 9.50 1.29 31.42
CA HIS A 471 10.96 1.20 31.31
C HIS A 471 11.49 -0.17 31.77
N GLU A 472 10.85 -0.77 32.77
CA GLU A 472 11.24 -2.08 33.30
C GLU A 472 10.98 -3.18 32.26
N ASP A 473 9.84 -3.15 31.56
CA ASP A 473 9.52 -4.13 30.51
C ASP A 473 10.55 -4.08 29.36
N VAL A 474 11.08 -2.89 29.05
CA VAL A 474 12.06 -2.70 27.98
C VAL A 474 13.48 -3.05 28.42
N PHE A 475 13.87 -2.65 29.63
CA PHE A 475 15.27 -2.69 30.08
C PHE A 475 15.62 -3.84 31.01
N SER A 476 14.65 -4.65 31.45
CA SER A 476 14.90 -5.90 32.17
C SER A 476 15.18 -7.11 31.26
N LEU A 477 15.08 -6.93 29.94
CA LEU A 477 15.35 -7.99 28.96
C LEU A 477 16.81 -8.48 29.03
N PRO A 478 17.07 -9.81 29.10
CA PRO A 478 18.42 -10.37 29.23
C PRO A 478 19.41 -9.93 28.13
N ALA A 479 18.90 -9.62 26.94
CA ALA A 479 19.69 -9.09 25.84
C ALA A 479 20.58 -7.90 26.24
N TRP A 480 20.12 -7.03 27.14
CA TRP A 480 20.88 -5.86 27.59
C TRP A 480 22.15 -6.21 28.38
N GLU A 481 22.31 -7.43 28.89
CA GLU A 481 23.55 -7.90 29.53
C GLU A 481 24.72 -7.98 28.54
N ARG A 482 24.43 -8.17 27.24
CA ARG A 482 25.46 -8.14 26.18
C ARG A 482 25.95 -6.72 25.89
N TYR A 483 25.19 -5.70 26.29
CA TYR A 483 25.52 -4.32 25.98
C TYR A 483 26.59 -3.77 26.91
N ASN A 484 27.82 -3.67 26.40
CA ASN A 484 28.94 -3.04 27.08
C ASN A 484 29.15 -1.60 26.57
N PRO A 485 28.78 -0.55 27.34
CA PRO A 485 29.02 0.82 26.94
C PRO A 485 30.52 1.17 27.05
N LYS A 486 31.06 1.89 26.06
CA LYS A 486 32.47 2.33 26.09
C LYS A 486 32.76 3.36 27.19
N ASN A 487 31.73 4.11 27.60
CA ASN A 487 31.78 5.08 28.69
C ASN A 487 30.55 4.82 29.60
N SER A 488 30.77 4.47 30.86
CA SER A 488 29.74 4.56 31.89
C SER A 488 29.59 6.02 32.30
N HIS A 489 28.40 6.58 32.17
CA HIS A 489 28.06 7.82 32.85
C HIS A 489 27.26 7.39 34.08
N GLU A 490 27.96 7.32 35.23
CA GLU A 490 27.31 7.34 36.53
C GLU A 490 26.75 8.74 36.81
#